data_AF-A0A1F9XQ77-F1
#
_entry.id   AF-A0A1F9XQ77-F1
#
_cell.length_a   1.000
_cell.length_b   1.000
_cell.length_c   1.000
_cell.angle_alpha   90.00
_cell.angle_beta   90.00
_cell.angle_gamma   90.00
#
_symmetry.space_group_name_H-M   'P 1'
#
loop_
_entity.id
_entity.type
_entity.pdbx_description
1 polymer ?
#
loop_
_entity_poly.entity_id
_entity_poly.type
_entity_poly.pdbx_seq_one_letter_code
_entity_poly.pdbx_strand_id
1 'polypeptide(L)'
;MEPYAEKLKAGKERMRQLCMQAALANTPAAVRVVRIRRTLSGRAYSAAEIAAPRPVTRRALAIFLHECAHVALGHVNAAQFAPTLPHGGSGPAQAASEPRIRRKPRHVEEYEAEQWAFARMRESGIPIPRKSLRRAKSYVAYKIRQARRRGAKAVDREAQRWAGGGTP
;
A
#
# COMPACT_ATOMS: atom_id res chain seq x y z
N MET A 1 40.98 7.57 16.98
CA MET A 1 40.35 6.65 16.01
C MET A 1 38.88 6.57 16.40
N GLU A 2 37.99 7.29 15.71
CA GLU A 2 36.56 7.32 16.07
C GLU A 2 35.98 5.89 15.94
N PRO A 3 35.41 5.30 17.02
CA PRO A 3 35.14 3.86 17.07
C PRO A 3 34.06 3.50 16.04
N TYR A 4 34.33 2.51 15.19
CA TYR A 4 33.41 2.01 14.14
C TYR A 4 31.94 1.85 14.59
N ALA A 5 31.70 1.51 15.86
CA ALA A 5 30.38 1.42 16.47
C ALA A 5 29.59 2.75 16.43
N GLU A 6 30.25 3.90 16.62
CA GLU A 6 29.62 5.23 16.60
C GLU A 6 29.20 5.61 15.18
N LYS A 7 30.06 5.37 14.17
CA LYS A 7 29.70 5.53 12.74
C LYS A 7 28.49 4.70 12.35
N LEU A 8 28.41 3.45 12.83
CA LEU A 8 27.26 2.58 12.58
C LEU A 8 25.99 3.11 13.24
N LYS A 9 26.05 3.58 14.48
CA LYS A 9 24.92 4.21 15.18
C LYS A 9 24.44 5.44 14.42
N ALA A 10 25.36 6.34 14.06
CA ALA A 10 25.04 7.56 13.30
C ALA A 10 24.43 7.24 11.92
N GLY A 11 24.97 6.25 11.21
CA GLY A 11 24.41 5.81 9.92
C GLY A 11 23.00 5.23 10.03
N LYS A 12 22.72 4.46 11.10
CA LYS A 12 21.36 3.95 11.38
C LYS A 12 20.40 5.09 11.71
N GLU A 13 20.82 6.06 12.50
CA GLU A 13 19.97 7.20 12.85
C GLU A 13 19.66 8.08 11.64
N ARG A 14 20.66 8.38 10.79
CA ARG A 14 20.43 9.08 9.52
C ARG A 14 19.40 8.36 8.64
N MET A 15 19.54 7.05 8.46
CA MET A 15 18.58 6.28 7.67
C MET A 15 17.18 6.26 8.31
N ARG A 16 17.09 6.20 9.64
CA ARG A 16 15.82 6.30 10.38
C ARG A 16 15.14 7.64 10.13
N GLN A 17 15.88 8.75 10.23
CA GLN A 17 15.37 10.10 9.97
C GLN A 17 14.90 10.24 8.53
N LEU A 18 15.70 9.81 7.54
CA LEU A 18 15.31 9.81 6.13
C LEU A 18 14.03 9.02 5.89
N CYS A 19 13.89 7.83 6.49
CA CYS A 19 12.68 7.03 6.32
C CYS A 19 11.45 7.72 6.94
N MET A 20 11.60 8.35 8.12
CA MET A 20 10.51 9.08 8.74
C MET A 20 10.12 10.32 7.93
N GLN A 21 11.08 11.08 7.42
CA GLN A 21 10.84 12.24 6.57
C GLN A 21 10.14 11.85 5.27
N ALA A 22 10.61 10.79 4.61
CA ALA A 22 9.97 10.26 3.41
C ALA A 22 8.54 9.80 3.67
N ALA A 23 8.27 9.17 4.82
CA ALA A 23 6.90 8.80 5.18
C ALA A 23 6.02 10.04 5.34
N LEU A 24 6.47 11.06 6.07
CA LEU A 24 5.71 12.30 6.28
C LEU A 24 5.42 13.02 4.95
N ALA A 25 6.44 13.18 4.10
CA ALA A 25 6.30 13.87 2.81
C ALA A 25 5.34 13.16 1.84
N ASN A 26 5.19 11.85 1.97
CA ASN A 26 4.40 11.03 1.05
C ASN A 26 3.09 10.52 1.63
N THR A 27 2.77 10.84 2.89
CA THR A 27 1.47 10.50 3.48
C THR A 27 0.42 11.42 2.88
N PRO A 28 -0.59 10.92 2.15
CA PRO A 28 -1.67 11.77 1.64
C PRO A 28 -2.38 12.48 2.79
N ALA A 29 -2.82 13.73 2.59
CA ALA A 29 -3.46 14.53 3.63
C ALA A 29 -4.70 13.87 4.26
N ALA A 30 -5.41 13.04 3.48
CA ALA A 30 -6.56 12.28 3.96
C ALA A 30 -6.19 11.08 4.85
N VAL A 31 -4.93 10.65 4.88
CA VAL A 31 -4.50 9.44 5.59
C VAL A 31 -4.23 9.73 7.06
N ARG A 32 -4.93 9.00 7.91
CA ARG A 32 -4.77 8.90 9.35
C ARG A 32 -4.22 7.53 9.72
N VAL A 33 -3.09 7.52 10.44
CA VAL A 33 -2.49 6.29 10.97
C VAL A 33 -3.17 5.94 12.28
N VAL A 34 -4.13 5.02 12.25
CA VAL A 34 -4.93 4.64 13.43
C VAL A 34 -4.20 3.68 14.37
N ARG A 35 -3.20 2.94 13.86
CA ARG A 35 -2.41 2.02 14.68
C ARG A 35 -1.00 1.81 14.13
N ILE A 36 0.00 1.96 15.00
CA ILE A 36 1.36 1.49 14.74
C ILE A 36 1.45 0.00 15.02
N ARG A 37 1.75 -0.80 14.00
CA ARG A 37 1.88 -2.26 14.13
C ARG A 37 3.30 -2.63 14.57
N ARG A 38 3.40 -3.58 15.51
CA ARG A 38 4.70 -4.15 15.94
C ARG A 38 5.30 -5.11 14.90
N THR A 39 4.45 -5.66 14.02
CA THR A 39 4.84 -6.59 12.96
C THR A 39 5.11 -5.86 11.65
N LEU A 40 5.95 -6.45 10.79
CA LEU A 40 6.21 -5.96 9.43
C LEU A 40 5.08 -6.35 8.47
N SER A 41 3.91 -5.78 8.72
CA SER A 41 2.68 -5.93 7.94
C SER A 41 1.83 -4.69 8.10
N GLY A 42 1.14 -4.25 7.05
CA GLY A 42 0.19 -3.14 7.12
C GLY A 42 -1.24 -3.58 6.80
N ARG A 43 -2.17 -2.64 6.87
CA ARG A 43 -3.52 -2.73 6.32
C ARG A 43 -4.13 -1.33 6.19
N ALA A 44 -4.62 -0.99 5.01
CA ALA A 44 -5.58 0.09 4.80
C ALA A 44 -7.01 -0.40 5.09
N TYR A 45 -7.73 0.30 5.97
CA TYR A 45 -9.10 -0.06 6.38
C TYR A 45 -10.16 0.65 5.56
N SER A 46 -9.92 1.92 5.25
CA SER A 46 -10.87 2.82 4.59
C SER A 46 -10.11 3.83 3.71
N ALA A 47 -10.85 4.71 3.03
CA ALA A 47 -10.32 5.82 2.24
C ALA A 47 -9.52 6.86 3.05
N ALA A 48 -9.38 6.69 4.36
CA ALA A 48 -8.62 7.59 5.21
C ALA A 48 -7.80 6.88 6.28
N GLU A 49 -7.97 5.58 6.54
CA GLU A 49 -7.37 4.96 7.72
C GLU A 49 -6.44 3.80 7.39
N ILE A 50 -5.24 3.84 7.97
CA ILE A 50 -4.25 2.77 7.84
C ILE A 50 -3.69 2.32 9.18
N ALA A 51 -3.30 1.05 9.27
CA ALA A 51 -2.41 0.53 10.30
C ALA A 51 -1.15 -0.03 9.66
N ALA A 52 0.01 0.50 10.04
CA ALA A 52 1.29 0.16 9.43
C ALA A 52 2.41 0.14 10.49
N PRO A 53 3.54 -0.54 10.24
CA PRO A 53 4.70 -0.41 11.11
C PRO A 53 5.27 1.01 11.08
N ARG A 54 5.94 1.41 12.16
CA ARG A 54 6.64 2.70 12.19
C ARG A 54 7.74 2.73 11.13
N PRO A 55 7.82 3.75 10.25
CA PRO A 55 8.74 3.78 9.11
C PRO A 55 10.17 4.18 9.53
N VAL A 56 10.77 3.45 10.47
CA VAL A 56 12.14 3.70 10.97
C VAL A 56 13.22 2.90 10.23
N THR A 57 12.80 2.02 9.33
CA THR A 57 13.70 1.25 8.45
C THR A 57 13.14 1.27 7.04
N ARG A 58 14.00 1.08 6.04
CA ARG A 58 13.60 1.00 4.62
C ARG A 58 12.49 -0.02 4.35
N ARG A 59 12.51 -1.15 5.07
CA ARG A 59 11.48 -2.19 4.92
C ARG A 59 10.15 -1.78 5.56
N ALA A 60 10.19 -1.15 6.73
CA ALA A 60 8.98 -0.64 7.36
C ALA A 60 8.38 0.53 6.55
N LEU A 61 9.23 1.40 6.00
CA LEU A 61 8.83 2.47 5.08
C LEU A 61 8.12 1.91 3.84
N ALA A 62 8.68 0.89 3.19
CA ALA A 62 8.05 0.27 2.02
C ALA A 62 6.62 -0.20 2.32
N ILE A 63 6.42 -0.86 3.47
CA ILE A 63 5.10 -1.33 3.92
C ILE A 63 4.19 -0.14 4.22
N PHE A 64 4.70 0.87 4.93
CA PHE A 64 3.93 2.07 5.25
C PHE A 64 3.42 2.79 4.01
N LEU A 65 4.30 3.00 3.01
CA LEU A 65 3.95 3.64 1.75
C LEU A 65 3.01 2.77 0.91
N HIS A 66 3.13 1.45 0.96
CA HIS A 66 2.19 0.53 0.31
C HIS A 66 0.76 0.72 0.85
N GLU A 67 0.58 0.83 2.16
CA GLU A 67 -0.75 1.11 2.72
C GLU A 67 -1.26 2.52 2.37
N CYS A 68 -0.37 3.52 2.32
CA CYS A 68 -0.72 4.85 1.84
C CYS A 68 -1.16 4.82 0.37
N ALA A 69 -0.52 4.00 -0.46
CA ALA A 69 -0.86 3.85 -1.88
C ALA A 69 -2.28 3.32 -2.06
N HIS A 70 -2.71 2.38 -1.22
CA HIS A 70 -4.09 1.90 -1.27
C HIS A 70 -5.12 3.01 -1.05
N VAL A 71 -4.81 3.98 -0.19
CA VAL A 71 -5.67 5.16 0.01
C VAL A 71 -5.55 6.12 -1.16
N ALA A 72 -4.31 6.50 -1.53
CA ALA A 72 -4.04 7.48 -2.59
C ALA A 72 -4.61 7.08 -3.96
N LEU A 73 -4.65 5.79 -4.25
CA LEU A 73 -5.13 5.24 -5.53
C LEU A 73 -6.60 4.75 -5.45
N GLY A 74 -7.27 4.94 -4.31
CA GLY A 74 -8.68 4.54 -4.15
C GLY A 74 -8.93 3.02 -4.15
N HIS A 75 -7.95 2.21 -3.71
CA HIS A 75 -8.08 0.74 -3.62
C HIS A 75 -8.92 0.26 -2.42
N VAL A 76 -9.35 1.21 -1.58
CA VAL A 76 -10.15 1.01 -0.37
C VAL A 76 -11.56 1.53 -0.61
N ASN A 77 -12.54 0.85 -0.01
CA ASN A 77 -13.95 1.12 -0.27
C ASN A 77 -14.45 2.35 0.51
N ALA A 78 -14.98 3.36 -0.19
CA ALA A 78 -15.74 4.44 0.44
C ALA A 78 -17.10 3.97 0.99
N ALA A 79 -17.74 2.99 0.33
CA ALA A 79 -19.10 2.56 0.64
C ALA A 79 -19.25 1.66 1.88
N GLN A 80 -18.17 1.34 2.60
CA GLN A 80 -18.24 0.52 3.82
C GLN A 80 -18.52 1.35 5.10
N PHE A 81 -18.59 2.68 4.98
CA PHE A 81 -18.78 3.59 6.11
C PHE A 81 -19.75 4.74 5.79
N ALA A 82 -20.72 4.52 4.90
CA ALA A 82 -21.87 5.43 4.84
C ALA A 82 -22.52 5.44 6.23
N PRO A 83 -22.76 6.61 6.85
CA PRO A 83 -23.40 6.67 8.16
C PRO A 83 -24.74 5.95 8.07
N THR A 84 -24.94 4.95 8.91
CA THR A 84 -26.22 4.26 9.05
C THR A 84 -27.23 5.31 9.51
N LEU A 85 -28.06 5.81 8.59
CA LEU A 85 -29.18 6.68 8.95
C LEU A 85 -30.13 5.88 9.87
N PRO A 86 -30.67 6.48 10.94
CA PRO A 86 -31.63 5.82 11.80
C PRO A 86 -32.84 5.41 10.97
N HIS A 87 -33.28 4.16 11.16
CA HIS A 87 -34.39 3.56 10.43
C HIS A 87 -35.69 4.27 10.84
N GLY A 88 -36.24 5.13 9.98
CA GLY A 88 -37.49 5.82 10.31
C GLY A 88 -37.97 6.93 9.37
N GLY A 89 -37.63 6.90 8.08
CA GLY A 89 -38.14 7.89 7.14
C GLY A 89 -38.32 7.31 5.74
N SER A 90 -39.47 7.58 5.13
CA SER A 90 -39.75 7.38 3.71
C SER A 90 -38.61 7.99 2.91
N GLY A 91 -37.73 7.16 2.35
CA GLY A 91 -36.50 7.60 1.71
C GLY A 91 -36.79 8.53 0.52
N PRO A 92 -35.88 9.46 0.20
CA PRO A 92 -36.04 10.30 -0.98
C PRO A 92 -36.04 9.40 -2.23
N ALA A 93 -36.81 9.79 -3.24
CA ALA A 93 -36.84 9.13 -4.54
C ALA A 93 -35.43 8.80 -5.02
N GLN A 94 -35.23 7.56 -5.47
CA GLN A 94 -33.93 7.01 -5.87
C GLN A 94 -33.28 7.92 -6.91
N ALA A 95 -32.37 8.80 -6.46
CA ALA A 95 -31.50 9.54 -7.35
C ALA A 95 -30.75 8.52 -8.22
N ALA A 96 -30.78 8.73 -9.54
CA ALA A 96 -30.18 7.86 -10.53
C ALA A 96 -28.77 7.45 -10.07
N SER A 97 -28.60 6.18 -9.72
CA SER A 97 -27.35 5.63 -9.20
C SER A 97 -26.21 6.00 -10.16
N GLU A 98 -25.24 6.78 -9.68
CA GLU A 98 -24.01 7.04 -10.40
C GLU A 98 -23.43 5.72 -10.93
N PRO A 99 -22.78 5.73 -12.11
CA PRO A 99 -22.23 4.52 -12.69
C PRO A 99 -21.28 3.86 -11.68
N ARG A 100 -21.61 2.64 -11.24
CA ARG A 100 -20.77 1.85 -10.34
C ARG A 100 -19.38 1.68 -10.97
N ILE A 101 -18.40 2.43 -10.48
CA ILE A 101 -17.01 2.30 -10.88
C ILE A 101 -16.61 0.83 -10.65
N ARG A 102 -16.37 0.10 -11.75
CA ARG A 102 -15.95 -1.30 -11.69
C ARG A 102 -14.62 -1.35 -10.96
N ARG A 103 -14.58 -2.08 -9.84
CA ARG A 103 -13.35 -2.24 -9.07
C ARG A 103 -12.29 -2.95 -9.87
N LYS A 104 -11.05 -2.48 -9.73
CA LYS A 104 -9.90 -3.18 -10.26
C LYS A 104 -9.77 -4.55 -9.60
N PRO A 105 -9.29 -5.58 -10.31
CA PRO A 105 -8.94 -6.84 -9.68
C PRO A 105 -7.87 -6.63 -8.60
N ARG A 106 -7.96 -7.38 -7.49
CA ARG A 106 -7.02 -7.23 -6.36
C ARG A 106 -5.56 -7.34 -6.76
N HIS A 107 -5.20 -8.17 -7.73
CA HIS A 107 -3.79 -8.26 -8.18
C HIS A 107 -3.27 -6.98 -8.85
N VAL A 108 -4.15 -6.19 -9.47
CA VAL A 108 -3.81 -4.90 -10.07
C VAL A 108 -3.60 -3.86 -8.98
N GLU A 109 -4.53 -3.79 -8.02
CA GLU A 109 -4.42 -2.86 -6.88
C GLU A 109 -3.11 -3.06 -6.10
N GLU A 110 -2.73 -4.32 -5.86
CA GLU A 110 -1.51 -4.68 -5.13
C GLU A 110 -0.26 -4.35 -5.96
N TYR A 111 -0.30 -4.57 -7.27
CA TYR A 111 0.78 -4.19 -8.19
C TYR A 111 0.99 -2.67 -8.22
N GLU A 112 -0.09 -1.90 -8.41
CA GLU A 112 -0.06 -0.44 -8.44
C GLU A 112 0.42 0.13 -7.09
N ALA A 113 -0.04 -0.45 -5.97
CA ALA A 113 0.39 -0.04 -4.63
C ALA A 113 1.89 -0.25 -4.39
N GLU A 114 2.44 -1.39 -4.80
CA GLU A 114 3.88 -1.67 -4.70
C GLU A 114 4.71 -0.75 -5.61
N GLN A 115 4.26 -0.51 -6.84
CA GLN A 115 4.93 0.40 -7.77
C GLN A 115 4.95 1.83 -7.24
N TRP A 116 3.82 2.30 -6.71
CA TRP A 116 3.71 3.62 -6.09
C TRP A 116 4.66 3.74 -4.90
N ALA A 117 4.66 2.76 -3.99
CA ALA A 117 5.53 2.78 -2.81
C ALA A 117 7.01 2.82 -3.21
N PHE A 118 7.42 2.03 -4.21
CA PHE A 118 8.79 2.01 -4.71
C PHE A 118 9.17 3.26 -5.49
N ALA A 119 8.25 3.88 -6.21
CA ALA A 119 8.48 5.19 -6.83
C ALA A 119 8.78 6.25 -5.76
N ARG A 120 7.93 6.37 -4.73
CA ARG A 120 8.12 7.33 -3.63
C ARG A 120 9.42 7.11 -2.86
N MET A 121 9.83 5.86 -2.65
CA MET A 121 11.15 5.56 -2.07
C MET A 121 12.29 6.07 -2.95
N ARG A 122 12.23 5.85 -4.27
CA ARG A 122 13.26 6.33 -5.22
C ARG A 122 13.31 7.85 -5.30
N GLU A 123 12.14 8.49 -5.39
CA GLU A 123 12.00 9.95 -5.40
C GLU A 123 12.60 10.57 -4.12
N SER A 124 12.45 9.88 -2.97
CA SER A 124 13.05 10.30 -1.69
C SER A 124 14.54 9.92 -1.54
N GLY A 125 15.18 9.38 -2.58
CA GLY A 125 16.58 8.94 -2.54
C GLY A 125 16.84 7.71 -1.67
N ILE A 126 15.81 6.95 -1.29
CA ILE A 126 15.92 5.80 -0.40
C ILE A 126 16.01 4.50 -1.23
N PRO A 127 17.11 3.73 -1.14
CA PRO A 127 17.25 2.49 -1.89
C PRO A 127 16.22 1.44 -1.45
N ILE A 128 15.57 0.80 -2.43
CA ILE A 128 14.60 -0.28 -2.18
C ILE A 128 15.36 -1.54 -1.76
N PRO A 129 15.06 -2.15 -0.59
CA PRO A 129 15.70 -3.40 -0.18
C PRO A 129 15.35 -4.55 -1.14
N ARG A 130 16.35 -5.29 -1.63
CA ARG A 130 16.17 -6.45 -2.52
C ARG A 130 15.14 -7.46 -1.99
N LYS A 131 15.17 -7.72 -0.67
CA LYS A 131 14.20 -8.60 0.00
C LYS A 131 12.76 -8.05 -0.06
N SER A 132 12.57 -6.74 0.03
CA SER A 132 11.24 -6.11 -0.11
C SER A 132 10.73 -6.26 -1.55
N LEU A 133 11.54 -5.91 -2.54
CA LEU A 133 11.18 -6.05 -3.97
C LEU A 133 10.80 -7.49 -4.32
N ARG A 134 11.58 -8.47 -3.84
CA ARG A 134 11.27 -9.90 -4.07
C ARG A 134 9.94 -10.30 -3.43
N ARG A 135 9.68 -9.90 -2.18
CA ARG A 135 8.41 -10.22 -1.49
C ARG A 135 7.22 -9.59 -2.20
N ALA A 136 7.35 -8.34 -2.64
CA ALA A 136 6.34 -7.61 -3.39
C ALA A 136 5.95 -8.35 -4.68
N LYS A 137 6.95 -8.72 -5.50
CA LYS A 137 6.75 -9.54 -6.70
C LYS A 137 6.07 -10.88 -6.40
N SER A 138 6.54 -11.60 -5.37
CA SER A 138 5.93 -12.87 -4.97
C SER A 138 4.48 -12.73 -4.51
N TYR A 139 4.15 -11.62 -3.84
CA TYR A 139 2.79 -11.36 -3.34
C TYR A 139 1.82 -11.02 -4.48
N VAL A 140 2.24 -10.17 -5.43
CA VAL A 140 1.46 -9.92 -6.66
C VAL A 140 1.27 -11.21 -7.46
N ALA A 141 2.30 -12.04 -7.63
CA ALA A 141 2.18 -13.35 -8.27
C ALA A 141 1.17 -14.26 -7.54
N TYR A 142 1.17 -14.26 -6.21
CA TYR A 142 0.19 -14.99 -5.41
C TYR A 142 -1.24 -14.49 -5.66
N LYS A 143 -1.46 -13.18 -5.73
CA LYS A 143 -2.79 -12.59 -6.02
C LYS A 143 -3.27 -12.92 -7.44
N ILE A 144 -2.37 -12.92 -8.42
CA ILE A 144 -2.66 -13.37 -9.79
C ILE A 144 -3.10 -14.85 -9.77
N ARG A 145 -2.36 -15.72 -9.09
CA ARG A 145 -2.75 -17.14 -8.93
C ARG A 145 -4.09 -17.30 -8.23
N GLN A 146 -4.34 -16.51 -7.18
CA GLN A 146 -5.61 -16.51 -6.46
C GLN A 146 -6.77 -16.07 -7.36
N ALA A 147 -6.58 -15.04 -8.20
CA ALA A 147 -7.58 -14.59 -9.17
C ALA A 147 -7.90 -15.69 -10.20
N ARG A 148 -6.87 -16.35 -10.77
CA ARG A 148 -7.05 -17.47 -11.69
C ARG A 148 -7.84 -18.62 -11.08
N ARG A 149 -7.50 -19.04 -9.85
CA ARG A 149 -8.24 -20.09 -9.12
C ARG A 149 -9.71 -19.73 -8.87
N ARG A 150 -10.04 -18.45 -8.80
CA ARG A 150 -11.41 -17.93 -8.64
C ARG A 150 -12.13 -17.71 -9.98
N GLY A 151 -11.56 -18.17 -11.09
CA GLY A 151 -12.19 -18.10 -12.41
C GLY A 151 -11.99 -16.77 -13.15
N ALA A 152 -10.99 -15.97 -12.78
CA ALA A 152 -10.69 -14.74 -13.53
C ALA A 152 -10.27 -15.09 -14.98
N LYS A 153 -11.09 -14.67 -15.96
CA LYS A 153 -10.86 -14.89 -17.40
C LYS A 153 -9.67 -14.09 -17.96
N ALA A 154 -9.36 -12.96 -17.32
CA ALA A 154 -8.24 -12.10 -17.70
C ALA A 154 -7.45 -11.71 -16.45
N VAL A 155 -6.12 -11.68 -16.59
CA VAL A 155 -5.19 -11.12 -15.60
C VAL A 155 -4.41 -10.00 -16.24
N ASP A 156 -3.96 -9.06 -15.42
CA ASP A 156 -3.24 -7.90 -15.93
C ASP A 156 -1.84 -8.31 -16.41
N ARG A 157 -1.52 -7.95 -17.65
CA ARG A 157 -0.27 -8.38 -18.30
C ARG A 157 0.96 -7.72 -17.69
N GLU A 158 0.85 -6.48 -17.24
CA GLU A 158 1.97 -5.75 -16.66
C GLU A 158 2.30 -6.26 -15.26
N ALA A 159 1.28 -6.43 -14.41
CA ALA A 159 1.40 -7.06 -13.11
C ALA A 159 2.00 -8.47 -13.24
N GLN A 160 1.58 -9.25 -14.24
CA GLN A 160 2.15 -10.57 -14.52
C GLN A 160 3.63 -10.49 -14.89
N ARG A 161 4.01 -9.64 -15.85
CA ARG A 161 5.43 -9.46 -16.24
C ARG A 161 6.29 -9.03 -15.05
N TRP A 162 5.84 -8.01 -14.31
CA TRP A 162 6.57 -7.45 -13.18
C TRP A 162 6.81 -8.48 -12.06
N ALA A 163 5.79 -9.29 -11.76
CA ALA A 163 5.85 -10.34 -10.76
C ALA A 163 6.73 -11.55 -11.16
N GLY A 164 7.35 -11.51 -12.35
CA GLY A 164 8.25 -12.55 -12.87
C GLY A 164 7.58 -13.52 -13.84
N GLY A 165 6.46 -13.13 -14.45
CA GLY A 165 5.73 -13.95 -15.40
C GLY A 165 6.15 -13.74 -16.85
N GLY A 166 6.96 -14.66 -17.35
CA GLY A 166 6.85 -15.30 -18.67
C GLY A 166 7.40 -16.72 -18.46
N THR A 167 6.72 -17.83 -18.75
CA THR A 167 5.64 -18.21 -19.70
C THR A 167 4.85 -19.38 -19.02
N PRO A 168 3.79 -19.98 -19.60
CA PRO A 168 3.11 -21.16 -19.03
C PRO A 168 4.04 -22.32 -18.70
#